data_AF-A0A1A5YEH8-F1
#
_entry.id   AF-A0A1A5YEH8-F1
#
_cell.length_a   1.000
_cell.length_b   1.000
_cell.length_c   1.000
_cell.angle_alpha   90.00
_cell.angle_beta   90.00
_cell.angle_gamma   90.00
#
_symmetry.space_group_name_H-M   'P 1'
#
loop_
_entity.id
_entity.type
_entity.pdbx_description
1 polymer ?
#
loop_
_entity_poly.entity_id
_entity_poly.type
_entity_poly.pdbx_seq_one_letter_code
_entity_poly.pdbx_strand_id
1 'polypeptide(L)'
;MVYRCRIELNEIAPKIWREFQFHPDVTFHQLHKLIQVVMGWENYHLYEFHVNGQVVGLPDPTFEHMEDREVLNARRETVKKHVQEENSSFTYVYDFGDDWQHTVTLIKIDSTKSDPAPLCLDGARSCPQEDVGGVWGHQHLLEVLLTPNHPEREHFIDWVRKGYDPEHFSSEEVNREIQRLKDKLIPKALLKRPEGNKPVKLTKSALNKHLKQLNSDQLIDLVKACYGASKDMERFLAVRILGDEAVESLFQEYRKKVEQEFFPERGHGKLRLQEAKQAISEFERLTESVPFSLELKLIYVENGVDFTLSYGDIDERFYYSMASMYADIIDQVNEDETAVLFDEFEERLEAVVSKSEGIGWGFHDNLAELHAQIRWI
;
A
#
# COMPACT_ATOMS: atom_id res chain seq x y z
N MET A 1 31.08 -7.10 1.12
CA MET A 1 31.14 -5.88 0.29
C MET A 1 30.04 -4.95 0.76
N VAL A 2 30.29 -3.64 0.82
CA VAL A 2 29.27 -2.62 1.08
C VAL A 2 29.35 -1.52 0.03
N TYR A 3 28.22 -0.90 -0.26
CA TYR A 3 28.14 0.35 -1.03
C TYR A 3 28.10 1.52 -0.05
N ARG A 4 28.85 2.59 -0.33
CA ARG A 4 28.73 3.91 0.31
C ARG A 4 28.07 4.85 -0.68
N CYS A 5 26.90 5.35 -0.33
CA CYS A 5 26.17 6.34 -1.12
C CYS A 5 26.10 7.69 -0.41
N ARG A 6 25.92 8.73 -1.21
CA ARG A 6 25.50 10.06 -0.78
C ARG A 6 24.12 10.31 -1.34
N ILE A 7 23.19 10.75 -0.51
CA ILE A 7 21.89 11.26 -0.93
C ILE A 7 21.86 12.76 -0.67
N GLU A 8 21.40 13.53 -1.65
CA GLU A 8 21.17 14.96 -1.54
C GLU A 8 19.73 15.28 -1.93
N LEU A 9 19.07 16.11 -1.14
CA LEU A 9 17.75 16.64 -1.50
C LEU A 9 17.92 17.69 -2.62
N ASN A 10 17.11 17.58 -3.66
CA ASN A 10 17.15 18.50 -4.79
C ASN A 10 16.54 19.86 -4.41
N GLU A 11 16.85 20.89 -5.20
CA GLU A 11 16.28 22.25 -5.15
C GLU A 11 16.37 23.06 -3.84
N ILE A 12 16.86 22.47 -2.75
CA ILE A 12 17.09 23.17 -1.47
C ILE A 12 18.56 23.57 -1.30
N ALA A 13 18.77 24.80 -0.81
CA ALA A 13 20.05 25.37 -0.43
C ALA A 13 19.94 26.08 0.95
N PRO A 14 20.94 25.94 1.85
CA PRO A 14 22.09 25.03 1.80
C PRO A 14 21.69 23.56 1.70
N LYS A 15 22.56 22.71 1.14
CA LYS A 15 22.23 21.31 0.84
C LYS A 15 21.88 20.51 2.10
N ILE A 16 20.76 19.81 2.05
CA ILE A 16 20.38 18.76 3.00
C ILE A 16 20.86 17.43 2.40
N TRP A 17 21.70 16.69 3.13
CA TRP A 17 22.35 15.49 2.60
C TRP A 17 22.73 14.48 3.68
N ARG A 18 22.92 13.22 3.28
CA ARG A 18 23.45 12.13 4.12
C ARG A 18 24.46 11.31 3.35
N GLU A 19 25.50 10.85 4.02
CA GLU A 19 26.35 9.76 3.54
C GLU A 19 26.14 8.53 4.40
N PHE A 20 25.90 7.40 3.75
CA PHE A 20 25.56 6.15 4.43
C PHE A 20 26.08 4.95 3.64
N GLN A 21 26.27 3.83 4.34
CA GLN A 21 26.65 2.56 3.73
C GLN A 21 25.61 1.48 3.97
N PHE A 22 25.54 0.50 3.07
CA PHE A 22 24.64 -0.67 3.15
C PHE A 22 25.16 -1.84 2.30
N HIS A 23 24.57 -3.03 2.48
CA HIS A 23 24.91 -4.19 1.66
C HIS A 23 24.24 -4.12 0.27
N PRO A 24 24.95 -4.27 -0.86
CA PRO A 24 24.41 -4.01 -2.19
C PRO A 24 23.26 -4.93 -2.62
N ASP A 25 23.13 -6.11 -2.00
CA ASP A 25 22.00 -7.04 -2.22
C ASP A 25 20.69 -6.61 -1.51
N VAL A 26 20.61 -5.42 -0.90
CA VAL A 26 19.31 -4.83 -0.46
C VAL A 26 18.38 -4.64 -1.65
N THR A 27 17.08 -4.84 -1.42
CA THR A 27 16.07 -4.46 -2.42
C THR A 27 15.84 -2.95 -2.41
N PHE A 28 15.33 -2.37 -3.50
CA PHE A 28 15.00 -0.95 -3.55
C PHE A 28 13.98 -0.54 -2.46
N HIS A 29 13.07 -1.43 -2.07
CA HIS A 29 12.16 -1.22 -0.92
C HIS A 29 12.89 -1.21 0.43
N GLN A 30 14.00 -1.95 0.57
CA GLN A 30 14.85 -1.87 1.76
C GLN A 30 15.74 -0.61 1.73
N LEU A 31 16.23 -0.21 0.56
CA LEU A 31 16.94 1.07 0.38
C LEU A 31 16.04 2.25 0.72
N HIS A 32 14.79 2.28 0.23
CA HIS A 32 13.84 3.34 0.56
C HIS A 32 13.60 3.40 2.08
N LYS A 33 13.41 2.27 2.77
CA LYS A 33 13.30 2.25 4.25
C LYS A 33 14.56 2.74 4.96
N LEU A 34 15.74 2.53 4.38
CA LEU A 34 16.99 3.09 4.89
C LEU A 34 17.07 4.60 4.64
N ILE A 35 16.62 5.07 3.46
CA ILE A 35 16.54 6.49 3.10
C ILE A 35 15.60 7.24 4.07
N GLN A 36 14.40 6.71 4.30
CA GLN A 36 13.43 7.25 5.28
C GLN A 36 14.10 7.47 6.65
N VAL A 37 14.85 6.47 7.15
CA VAL A 37 15.54 6.56 8.44
C VAL A 37 16.73 7.54 8.43
N VAL A 38 17.53 7.61 7.37
CA VAL A 38 18.66 8.56 7.34
C VAL A 38 18.20 10.00 7.10
N MET A 39 17.14 10.23 6.33
CA MET A 39 16.58 11.55 6.09
C MET A 39 15.77 12.03 7.31
N GLY A 40 15.06 11.13 7.99
CA GLY A 40 14.26 11.43 9.20
C GLY A 40 12.77 11.55 8.93
N TRP A 41 12.26 10.80 7.95
CA TRP A 41 10.85 10.75 7.55
C TRP A 41 10.11 9.54 8.11
N GLU A 42 8.79 9.63 8.11
CA GLU A 42 7.87 8.74 8.84
C GLU A 42 7.19 7.71 7.91
N ASN A 43 7.47 7.76 6.60
CA ASN A 43 7.06 6.77 5.61
C ASN A 43 5.53 6.68 5.46
N TYR A 44 4.87 7.81 5.25
CA TYR A 44 3.44 7.87 4.96
C TYR A 44 3.14 7.76 3.45
N HIS A 45 4.00 8.34 2.63
CA HIS A 45 3.71 8.55 1.21
C HIS A 45 4.34 7.49 0.29
N LEU A 46 3.94 7.54 -0.98
CA LEU A 46 4.49 6.70 -2.04
C LEU A 46 5.91 7.12 -2.41
N TYR A 47 6.60 6.23 -3.12
CA TYR A 47 7.97 6.46 -3.55
C TYR A 47 8.29 5.68 -4.83
N GLU A 48 9.26 6.17 -5.58
CA GLU A 48 9.88 5.45 -6.69
C GLU A 48 11.35 5.82 -6.87
N PHE A 49 12.07 4.98 -7.62
CA PHE A 49 13.44 5.22 -8.02
C PHE A 49 13.54 5.26 -9.54
N HIS A 50 14.29 6.23 -10.08
CA HIS A 50 14.59 6.31 -11.51
C HIS A 50 16.06 5.95 -11.70
N VAL A 51 16.34 4.78 -12.26
CA VAL A 51 17.69 4.23 -12.41
C VAL A 51 17.87 3.62 -13.79
N ASN A 52 18.92 4.03 -14.51
CA ASN A 52 19.24 3.57 -15.87
C ASN A 52 18.05 3.64 -16.88
N GLY A 53 17.16 4.63 -16.72
CA GLY A 53 15.96 4.76 -17.55
C GLY A 53 14.80 3.80 -17.18
N GLN A 54 14.91 3.08 -16.06
CA GLN A 54 13.86 2.23 -15.52
C GLN A 54 13.27 2.84 -14.25
N VAL A 55 11.96 2.65 -14.05
CA VAL A 55 11.27 3.03 -12.80
C VAL A 55 11.19 1.81 -11.89
N VAL A 56 11.59 1.97 -10.63
CA VAL A 56 11.53 0.91 -9.60
C VAL A 56 10.70 1.41 -8.42
N GLY A 57 9.45 0.96 -8.34
CA GLY A 57 8.45 1.41 -7.37
C GLY A 57 7.75 0.24 -6.66
N LEU A 58 6.68 0.51 -5.93
CA LEU A 58 5.71 -0.54 -5.56
C LEU A 58 4.66 -0.60 -6.67
N PRO A 59 4.58 -1.67 -7.48
CA PRO A 59 3.53 -1.80 -8.48
C PRO A 59 2.20 -1.91 -7.75
N ASP A 60 1.27 -1.03 -8.09
CA ASP A 60 -0.11 -1.13 -7.66
C ASP A 60 -0.89 -1.89 -8.74
N PRO A 61 -1.44 -3.09 -8.44
CA PRO A 61 -2.27 -3.80 -9.41
C PRO A 61 -3.55 -3.03 -9.78
N THR A 62 -3.89 -1.98 -9.02
CA THR A 62 -4.96 -1.04 -9.37
C THR A 62 -4.58 -0.10 -10.51
N PHE A 63 -3.29 0.06 -10.88
CA PHE A 63 -2.87 0.98 -11.96
C PHE A 63 -2.04 0.31 -13.07
N GLU A 64 -2.00 -1.04 -13.09
CA GLU A 64 -1.22 -1.84 -14.05
C GLU A 64 -1.62 -1.61 -15.53
N HIS A 65 -2.81 -1.08 -15.80
CA HIS A 65 -3.29 -0.74 -17.15
C HIS A 65 -3.28 0.77 -17.48
N MET A 66 -2.91 1.63 -16.53
CA MET A 66 -2.87 3.09 -16.71
C MET A 66 -1.45 3.65 -16.81
N GLU A 67 -0.46 2.98 -16.23
CA GLU A 67 0.93 3.38 -16.39
C GLU A 67 1.52 2.86 -17.72
N ASP A 68 1.64 3.75 -18.72
CA ASP A 68 2.38 3.54 -19.99
C ASP A 68 3.89 3.20 -19.82
N ARG A 69 4.35 2.98 -18.59
CA ARG A 69 5.74 2.72 -18.19
C ARG A 69 5.83 1.44 -17.35
N GLU A 70 6.83 0.59 -17.63
CA GLU A 70 7.10 -0.60 -16.83
C GLU A 70 7.67 -0.22 -15.45
N VAL A 71 6.87 -0.39 -14.39
CA VAL A 71 7.32 -0.21 -13.00
C VAL A 71 7.85 -1.53 -12.43
N LEU A 72 9.17 -1.63 -12.28
CA LEU A 72 9.79 -2.81 -11.68
C LEU A 72 9.54 -2.87 -10.17
N ASN A 73 9.28 -4.08 -9.66
CA ASN A 73 8.89 -4.25 -8.27
C ASN A 73 10.05 -4.07 -7.28
N ALA A 74 10.05 -2.96 -6.54
CA ALA A 74 11.06 -2.60 -5.54
C ALA A 74 11.23 -3.62 -4.39
N ARG A 75 10.27 -4.52 -4.16
CA ARG A 75 10.42 -5.63 -3.19
C ARG A 75 11.20 -6.82 -3.75
N ARG A 76 11.45 -6.87 -5.06
CA ARG A 76 12.16 -7.93 -5.79
C ARG A 76 13.50 -7.45 -6.37
N GLU A 77 13.52 -6.22 -6.89
CA GLU A 77 14.71 -5.62 -7.50
C GLU A 77 15.76 -5.23 -6.45
N THR A 78 17.01 -5.66 -6.64
CA THR A 78 18.14 -5.32 -5.78
C THR A 78 18.98 -4.19 -6.33
N VAL A 79 19.54 -3.36 -5.46
CA VAL A 79 20.35 -2.19 -5.86
C VAL A 79 21.53 -2.64 -6.74
N LYS A 80 22.22 -3.72 -6.36
CA LYS A 80 23.31 -4.31 -7.15
C LYS A 80 22.96 -4.72 -8.58
N LYS A 81 21.70 -5.08 -8.87
CA LYS A 81 21.28 -5.45 -10.24
C LYS A 81 21.36 -4.24 -11.17
N HIS A 82 21.10 -3.04 -10.63
CA HIS A 82 20.97 -1.79 -11.37
C HIS A 82 22.21 -0.89 -11.24
N VAL A 83 22.82 -0.83 -10.08
CA VAL A 83 23.91 0.09 -9.74
C VAL A 83 25.17 -0.71 -9.47
N GLN A 84 26.18 -0.60 -10.34
CA GLN A 84 27.40 -1.43 -10.29
C GLN A 84 28.71 -0.63 -10.38
N GLU A 85 28.65 0.66 -10.71
CA GLU A 85 29.81 1.51 -10.98
C GLU A 85 29.92 2.67 -9.98
N GLU A 86 31.12 2.96 -9.49
CA GLU A 86 31.36 4.14 -8.65
C GLU A 86 31.11 5.42 -9.44
N ASN A 87 30.56 6.44 -8.77
CA ASN A 87 30.08 7.71 -9.33
C ASN A 87 28.84 7.62 -10.24
N SER A 88 28.16 6.46 -10.30
CA SER A 88 26.81 6.40 -10.86
C SER A 88 25.79 7.02 -9.90
N SER A 89 24.76 7.65 -10.47
CA SER A 89 23.68 8.32 -9.73
C SER A 89 22.30 7.88 -10.23
N PHE A 90 21.31 7.93 -9.36
CA PHE A 90 19.91 7.65 -9.64
C PHE A 90 19.00 8.55 -8.80
N THR A 91 17.77 8.79 -9.26
CA THR A 91 16.81 9.61 -8.53
C THR A 91 16.00 8.76 -7.56
N TYR A 92 15.70 9.29 -6.38
CA TYR A 92 14.68 8.77 -5.46
C TYR A 92 13.62 9.86 -5.25
N VAL A 93 12.38 9.54 -5.58
CA VAL A 93 11.21 10.42 -5.40
C VAL A 93 10.40 9.87 -4.22
N TYR A 94 10.00 10.75 -3.31
CA TYR A 94 9.14 10.43 -2.17
C TYR A 94 8.04 11.48 -2.06
N ASP A 95 6.84 11.02 -1.75
CA ASP A 95 5.61 11.79 -1.84
C ASP A 95 5.33 12.35 -3.24
N PHE A 96 4.26 11.86 -3.86
CA PHE A 96 3.88 12.30 -5.20
C PHE A 96 3.00 13.56 -5.16
N GLY A 97 2.58 14.02 -3.97
CA GLY A 97 1.99 15.34 -3.75
C GLY A 97 3.07 16.43 -3.65
N ASP A 98 3.99 16.29 -2.69
CA ASP A 98 5.06 17.26 -2.43
C ASP A 98 6.28 17.17 -3.40
N ASP A 99 6.40 16.09 -4.17
CA ASP A 99 7.49 15.76 -5.12
C ASP A 99 8.91 15.89 -4.53
N TRP A 100 9.19 15.18 -3.44
CA TRP A 100 10.53 15.20 -2.83
C TRP A 100 11.55 14.38 -3.64
N GLN A 101 12.17 15.04 -4.61
CA GLN A 101 13.23 14.45 -5.44
C GLN A 101 14.61 14.50 -4.78
N HIS A 102 15.35 13.40 -4.86
CA HIS A 102 16.71 13.27 -4.34
C HIS A 102 17.63 12.69 -5.38
N THR A 103 18.87 13.18 -5.40
CA THR A 103 19.97 12.54 -6.13
C THR A 103 20.71 11.59 -5.19
N VAL A 104 20.72 10.29 -5.50
CA VAL A 104 21.52 9.28 -4.80
C VAL A 104 22.71 8.89 -5.66
N THR A 105 23.93 9.08 -5.16
CA THR A 105 25.19 8.77 -5.86
C THR A 105 25.97 7.69 -5.14
N LEU A 106 26.38 6.64 -5.85
CA LEU A 106 27.27 5.59 -5.33
C LEU A 106 28.71 6.10 -5.30
N ILE A 107 29.18 6.59 -4.14
CA ILE A 107 30.55 7.10 -3.99
C ILE A 107 31.58 5.96 -4.09
N LYS A 108 31.34 4.83 -3.41
CA LYS A 108 32.35 3.78 -3.26
C LYS A 108 31.78 2.38 -3.09
N ILE A 109 32.45 1.40 -3.70
CA ILE A 109 32.24 -0.03 -3.53
C ILE A 109 33.39 -0.60 -2.67
N ASP A 110 33.14 -0.81 -1.37
CA ASP A 110 34.12 -1.37 -0.45
C ASP A 110 33.96 -2.90 -0.39
N SER A 111 34.80 -3.62 -1.12
CA SER A 111 34.84 -5.08 -1.14
C SER A 111 35.40 -5.70 0.14
N THR A 112 36.14 -4.94 0.96
CA THR A 112 36.87 -5.45 2.14
C THR A 112 35.98 -5.63 3.37
N LYS A 113 34.92 -4.81 3.52
CA LYS A 113 33.95 -4.92 4.61
C LYS A 113 32.98 -6.10 4.38
N SER A 114 32.75 -6.89 5.42
CA SER A 114 31.86 -8.06 5.40
C SER A 114 30.59 -7.92 6.24
N ASP A 115 30.48 -6.90 7.10
CA ASP A 115 29.26 -6.63 7.88
C ASP A 115 28.16 -6.09 6.94
N PRO A 116 26.99 -6.73 6.83
CA PRO A 116 25.88 -6.24 6.03
C PRO A 116 25.08 -5.11 6.71
N ALA A 117 25.41 -4.73 7.94
CA ALA A 117 24.71 -3.67 8.68
C ALA A 117 24.82 -2.31 7.98
N PRO A 118 23.68 -1.63 7.72
CA PRO A 118 23.70 -0.25 7.30
C PRO A 118 24.29 0.65 8.39
N LEU A 119 24.88 1.77 7.97
CA LEU A 119 25.45 2.77 8.88
C LEU A 119 25.38 4.15 8.21
N CYS A 120 24.78 5.12 8.90
CA CYS A 120 24.91 6.53 8.55
C CYS A 120 26.32 7.00 8.99
N LEU A 121 27.06 7.57 8.05
CA LEU A 121 28.45 7.97 8.23
C LEU A 121 28.57 9.46 8.54
N ASP A 122 27.80 10.29 7.84
CA ASP A 122 27.85 11.74 7.94
C ASP A 122 26.58 12.38 7.32
N GLY A 123 26.41 13.70 7.48
CA GLY A 123 25.27 14.45 6.95
C GLY A 123 25.20 15.88 7.45
N ALA A 124 24.25 16.65 6.93
CA ALA A 124 23.95 18.00 7.43
C ALA A 124 22.47 18.35 7.27
N ARG A 125 21.96 19.17 8.21
CA ARG A 125 20.60 19.74 8.26
C ARG A 125 19.49 18.71 8.49
N SER A 126 18.41 19.10 9.16
CA SER A 126 17.18 18.31 9.23
C SER A 126 16.48 18.30 7.88
N CYS A 127 15.76 17.22 7.54
CA CYS A 127 14.90 17.22 6.36
C CYS A 127 13.63 18.05 6.59
N PRO A 128 12.91 18.41 5.51
CA PRO A 128 11.56 18.97 5.60
C PRO A 128 10.65 18.09 6.46
N GLN A 129 9.67 18.71 7.12
CA GLN A 129 8.57 17.97 7.75
C GLN A 129 7.71 17.30 6.67
N GLU A 130 7.05 16.19 7.00
CA GLU A 130 6.01 15.58 6.16
C GLU A 130 4.87 16.58 5.93
N ASP A 131 4.15 16.48 4.81
CA ASP A 131 2.97 17.30 4.46
C ASP A 131 3.20 18.83 4.47
N VAL A 132 4.44 19.32 4.31
CA VAL A 132 4.74 20.78 4.39
C VAL A 132 4.41 21.54 3.10
N GLY A 133 4.12 20.85 1.98
CA GLY A 133 3.83 21.50 0.68
C GLY A 133 5.07 21.63 -0.20
N GLY A 134 5.93 20.61 -0.20
CA GLY A 134 7.09 20.51 -1.07
C GLY A 134 8.17 21.54 -0.79
N VAL A 135 9.07 21.72 -1.76
CA VAL A 135 10.23 22.63 -1.66
C VAL A 135 9.81 24.06 -1.27
N TRP A 136 8.71 24.55 -1.84
CA TRP A 136 8.17 25.89 -1.54
C TRP A 136 7.63 26.01 -0.13
N GLY A 137 6.81 25.05 0.32
CA GLY A 137 6.28 25.02 1.67
C GLY A 137 7.37 24.93 2.73
N HIS A 138 8.42 24.13 2.49
CA HIS A 138 9.59 24.08 3.37
C HIS A 138 10.36 25.41 3.41
N GLN A 139 10.60 26.06 2.27
CA GLN A 139 11.27 27.37 2.25
C GLN A 139 10.46 28.43 3.02
N HIS A 140 9.14 28.43 2.84
CA HIS A 140 8.25 29.33 3.57
C HIS A 140 8.25 29.04 5.08
N LEU A 141 8.17 27.77 5.49
CA LEU A 141 8.32 27.37 6.90
C LEU A 141 9.60 27.93 7.52
N LEU A 142 10.74 27.86 6.82
CA LEU A 142 12.00 28.43 7.30
C LEU A 142 11.94 29.95 7.44
N GLU A 143 11.37 30.66 6.46
CA GLU A 143 11.17 32.12 6.51
C GLU A 143 10.32 32.54 7.72
N VAL A 144 9.21 31.84 7.96
CA VAL A 144 8.30 32.06 9.10
C VAL A 144 9.01 31.85 10.42
N LEU A 145 9.73 30.73 10.59
CA LEU A 145 10.42 30.41 11.84
C LEU A 145 11.57 31.39 12.15
N LEU A 146 12.30 31.83 11.12
CA LEU A 146 13.40 32.80 11.21
C LEU A 146 12.94 34.25 11.45
N THR A 147 11.67 34.57 11.21
CA THR A 147 11.12 35.93 11.31
C THR A 147 10.31 36.10 12.60
N PRO A 148 10.83 36.71 13.68
CA PRO A 148 10.23 36.60 15.03
C PRO A 148 8.80 37.11 15.17
N ASN A 149 8.38 38.05 14.31
CA ASN A 149 7.05 38.66 14.31
C ASN A 149 6.22 38.29 13.06
N HIS A 150 6.52 37.17 12.39
CA HIS A 150 5.72 36.73 11.23
C HIS A 150 4.28 36.40 11.67
N PRO A 151 3.23 36.83 10.94
CA PRO A 151 1.84 36.61 11.34
C PRO A 151 1.48 35.13 11.50
N GLU A 152 2.09 34.25 10.72
CA GLU A 152 1.83 32.80 10.72
C GLU A 152 2.72 32.02 11.70
N ARG A 153 3.56 32.70 12.49
CA ARG A 153 4.60 32.05 13.32
C ARG A 153 4.03 31.15 14.42
N GLU A 154 2.93 31.53 15.04
CA GLU A 154 2.30 30.68 16.07
C GLU A 154 1.72 29.40 15.44
N HIS A 155 1.05 29.51 14.29
CA HIS A 155 0.49 28.38 13.55
C HIS A 155 1.57 27.36 13.18
N PHE A 156 2.68 27.81 12.58
CA PHE A 156 3.77 26.92 12.20
C PHE A 156 4.52 26.32 13.42
N ILE A 157 4.62 27.03 14.55
CA ILE A 157 5.23 26.49 15.78
C ILE A 157 4.40 25.36 16.40
N ASP A 158 3.07 25.47 16.36
CA ASP A 158 2.17 24.42 16.85
C ASP A 158 2.11 23.22 15.88
N TRP A 159 2.40 23.43 14.60
CA TRP A 159 2.40 22.39 13.56
C TRP A 159 3.72 21.61 13.48
N VAL A 160 4.89 22.26 13.55
CA VAL A 160 6.18 21.54 13.46
C VAL A 160 6.41 20.61 14.65
N ARG A 161 7.16 19.52 14.41
CA ARG A 161 7.56 18.61 15.48
C ARG A 161 8.29 19.36 16.59
N LYS A 162 7.82 19.18 17.84
CA LYS A 162 8.41 19.82 19.02
C LYS A 162 9.92 19.57 19.11
N GLY A 163 10.69 20.67 19.09
CA GLY A 163 12.16 20.62 19.11
C GLY A 163 12.82 20.50 17.73
N TYR A 164 12.07 20.71 16.65
CA TYR A 164 12.63 20.82 15.30
C TYR A 164 13.65 21.97 15.22
N ASP A 165 14.83 21.63 14.71
CA ASP A 165 15.89 22.56 14.33
C ASP A 165 16.29 22.22 12.89
N PRO A 166 16.13 23.14 11.91
CA PRO A 166 16.44 22.87 10.51
C PRO A 166 17.93 22.62 10.25
N GLU A 167 18.84 23.06 11.13
CA GLU A 167 20.29 22.86 10.95
C GLU A 167 20.82 21.63 11.71
N HIS A 168 20.05 21.06 12.65
CA HIS A 168 20.48 19.90 13.45
C HIS A 168 20.64 18.64 12.62
N PHE A 169 21.69 17.87 12.91
CA PHE A 169 21.87 16.51 12.44
C PHE A 169 22.83 15.75 13.37
N SER A 170 22.51 14.47 13.67
CA SER A 170 23.42 13.55 14.36
C SER A 170 23.39 12.17 13.70
N SER A 171 24.57 11.72 13.28
CA SER A 171 24.74 10.35 12.76
C SER A 171 24.51 9.31 13.87
N GLU A 172 24.81 9.63 15.13
CA GLU A 172 24.53 8.76 16.29
C GLU A 172 23.03 8.57 16.53
N GLU A 173 22.21 9.60 16.31
CA GLU A 173 20.75 9.52 16.41
C GLU A 173 20.18 8.60 15.33
N VAL A 174 20.55 8.86 14.08
CA VAL A 174 20.17 8.02 12.93
C VAL A 174 20.63 6.57 13.12
N ASN A 175 21.88 6.35 13.57
CA ASN A 175 22.42 5.00 13.77
C ASN A 175 21.73 4.22 14.90
N ARG A 176 21.19 4.88 15.93
CA ARG A 176 20.33 4.23 16.93
C ARG A 176 19.04 3.71 16.31
N GLU A 177 18.44 4.44 15.37
CA GLU A 177 17.21 4.02 14.69
C GLU A 177 17.46 2.94 13.63
N ILE A 178 18.54 3.06 12.84
CA ILE A 178 19.01 1.98 11.95
C ILE A 178 19.19 0.66 12.74
N GLN A 179 19.79 0.72 13.93
CA GLN A 179 20.01 -0.47 14.76
C GLN A 179 18.70 -1.05 15.31
N ARG A 180 17.68 -0.24 15.61
CA ARG A 180 16.33 -0.72 15.98
C ARG A 180 15.62 -1.42 14.80
N LEU A 181 15.84 -0.92 13.58
CA LEU A 181 15.17 -1.40 12.36
C LEU A 181 15.99 -2.44 11.57
N LYS A 182 17.15 -2.87 12.09
CA LYS A 182 18.15 -3.73 11.41
C LYS A 182 17.56 -4.93 10.66
N ASP A 183 16.63 -5.66 11.26
CA ASP A 183 15.99 -6.85 10.66
C ASP A 183 15.06 -6.55 9.47
N LYS A 184 14.62 -5.29 9.31
CA LYS A 184 13.85 -4.80 8.16
C LYS A 184 14.77 -4.30 7.04
N LEU A 185 15.93 -3.72 7.40
CA LEU A 185 16.86 -3.06 6.49
C LEU A 185 17.86 -4.02 5.82
N ILE A 186 18.15 -5.18 6.43
CA ILE A 186 19.11 -6.17 5.89
C ILE A 186 18.37 -7.30 5.15
N PRO A 187 18.87 -7.80 3.99
CA PRO A 187 18.35 -9.00 3.34
C PRO A 187 18.32 -10.21 4.28
N LYS A 188 17.18 -10.92 4.34
CA LYS A 188 16.99 -12.05 5.27
C LYS A 188 18.04 -13.16 5.17
N ALA A 189 18.68 -13.33 4.01
CA ALA A 189 19.76 -14.29 3.78
C ALA A 189 21.08 -13.91 4.46
N LEU A 190 21.28 -12.64 4.79
CA LEU A 190 22.49 -12.10 5.42
C LEU A 190 22.34 -11.94 6.94
N LEU A 191 21.10 -11.97 7.44
CA LEU A 191 20.82 -12.06 8.88
C LEU A 191 21.23 -13.44 9.38
N LYS A 192 22.28 -13.50 10.21
CA LYS A 192 22.65 -14.68 11.00
C LYS A 192 21.57 -14.95 12.06
N ARG A 193 20.47 -15.56 11.64
CA ARG A 193 19.47 -16.11 12.55
C ARG A 193 20.10 -17.32 13.27
N PRO A 194 19.86 -17.52 14.58
CA PRO A 194 20.02 -18.85 15.16
C PRO A 194 19.15 -19.83 14.35
N GLU A 195 19.54 -21.10 14.27
CA GLU A 195 18.85 -22.13 13.48
C GLU A 195 17.45 -22.43 14.03
N GLY A 196 16.51 -21.54 13.73
CA GLY A 196 15.09 -21.80 13.88
C GLY A 196 14.69 -22.83 12.85
N ASN A 197 14.31 -24.02 13.31
CA ASN A 197 13.72 -25.07 12.48
C ASN A 197 12.72 -24.45 11.48
N LYS A 198 12.88 -24.73 10.19
CA LYS A 198 11.93 -24.29 9.17
C LYS A 198 10.52 -24.74 9.62
N PRO A 199 9.50 -23.86 9.59
CA PRO A 199 8.17 -24.23 10.02
C PRO A 199 7.69 -25.43 9.20
N VAL A 200 7.29 -26.50 9.90
CA VAL A 200 6.84 -27.75 9.27
C VAL A 200 5.55 -27.46 8.53
N LYS A 201 5.62 -27.42 7.20
CA LYS A 201 4.45 -27.15 6.35
C LYS A 201 3.66 -28.45 6.13
N LEU A 202 2.42 -28.48 6.61
CA LEU A 202 1.48 -29.55 6.27
C LEU A 202 1.18 -29.53 4.77
N THR A 203 1.32 -30.68 4.09
CA THR A 203 1.00 -30.82 2.67
C THR A 203 -0.36 -31.50 2.49
N LYS A 204 -1.06 -31.24 1.37
CA LYS A 204 -2.32 -31.93 1.04
C LYS A 204 -2.18 -33.46 1.09
N SER A 205 -1.03 -34.00 0.64
CA SER A 205 -0.74 -35.45 0.70
C SER A 205 -0.59 -35.96 2.14
N ALA A 206 0.15 -35.24 3.00
CA ALA A 206 0.31 -35.61 4.40
C ALA A 206 -1.02 -35.54 5.18
N LEU A 207 -1.81 -34.49 4.95
CA LEU A 207 -3.16 -34.35 5.51
C LEU A 207 -4.06 -35.51 5.07
N ASN A 208 -4.17 -35.77 3.76
CA ASN A 208 -4.99 -36.86 3.23
C ASN A 208 -4.57 -38.24 3.73
N LYS A 209 -3.26 -38.47 3.93
CA LYS A 209 -2.76 -39.71 4.53
C LYS A 209 -3.18 -39.84 5.99
N HIS A 210 -3.15 -38.75 6.75
CA HIS A 210 -3.52 -38.76 8.17
C HIS A 210 -5.03 -38.90 8.37
N LEU A 211 -5.86 -38.13 7.65
CA LEU A 211 -7.33 -38.20 7.75
C LEU A 211 -7.86 -39.62 7.46
N LYS A 212 -7.26 -40.35 6.51
CA LYS A 212 -7.59 -41.75 6.19
C LYS A 212 -7.28 -42.76 7.31
N GLN A 213 -6.56 -42.36 8.35
CA GLN A 213 -6.22 -43.19 9.51
C GLN A 213 -7.11 -42.91 10.73
N LEU A 214 -7.93 -41.86 10.68
CA LEU A 214 -8.83 -41.48 11.78
C LEU A 214 -10.17 -42.21 11.67
N ASN A 215 -10.74 -42.56 12.82
CA ASN A 215 -12.11 -43.05 12.90
C ASN A 215 -13.13 -41.88 12.95
N SER A 216 -14.44 -42.19 12.97
CA SER A 216 -15.50 -41.17 12.96
C SER A 216 -15.40 -40.19 14.14
N ASP A 217 -15.19 -40.69 15.36
CA ASP A 217 -15.13 -39.85 16.57
C ASP A 217 -13.92 -38.91 16.53
N GLN A 218 -12.77 -39.43 16.09
CA GLN A 218 -11.54 -38.64 15.90
C GLN A 218 -11.68 -37.56 14.82
N LEU A 219 -12.43 -37.83 13.75
CA LEU A 219 -12.74 -36.83 12.72
C LEU A 219 -13.68 -35.76 13.26
N ILE A 220 -14.70 -36.14 14.02
CA ILE A 220 -15.63 -35.22 14.69
C ILE A 220 -14.87 -34.31 15.65
N ASP A 221 -13.99 -34.85 16.48
CA ASP A 221 -13.21 -34.06 17.44
C ASP A 221 -12.18 -33.16 16.75
N LEU A 222 -11.60 -33.58 15.62
CA LEU A 222 -10.75 -32.72 14.80
C LEU A 222 -11.54 -31.53 14.21
N VAL A 223 -12.77 -31.76 13.70
CA VAL A 223 -13.62 -30.67 13.18
C VAL A 223 -14.04 -29.70 14.29
N LYS A 224 -14.38 -30.20 15.50
CA LYS A 224 -14.62 -29.34 16.67
C LYS A 224 -13.39 -28.52 17.06
N ALA A 225 -12.21 -29.12 17.01
CA ALA A 225 -10.95 -28.42 17.28
C ALA A 225 -10.67 -27.34 16.22
N CYS A 226 -10.95 -27.61 14.95
CA CYS A 226 -10.89 -26.60 13.88
C CYS A 226 -11.85 -25.44 14.13
N TYR A 227 -13.12 -25.71 14.44
CA TYR A 227 -14.12 -24.68 14.79
C TYR A 227 -13.62 -23.77 15.93
N GLY A 228 -13.03 -24.34 16.97
CA GLY A 228 -12.46 -23.58 18.10
C GLY A 228 -11.10 -22.89 17.83
N ALA A 229 -10.49 -23.07 16.66
CA ALA A 229 -9.12 -22.59 16.40
C ALA A 229 -9.05 -21.14 15.89
N SER A 230 -10.04 -20.67 15.12
CA SER A 230 -10.13 -19.27 14.67
C SER A 230 -11.55 -18.89 14.24
N LYS A 231 -11.85 -17.58 14.25
CA LYS A 231 -13.12 -17.06 13.73
C LYS A 231 -13.32 -17.34 12.25
N ASP A 232 -12.26 -17.33 11.45
CA ASP A 232 -12.34 -17.64 10.02
C ASP A 232 -12.77 -19.09 9.78
N MET A 233 -12.34 -20.02 10.65
CA MET A 233 -12.72 -21.43 10.58
C MET A 233 -14.13 -21.67 11.11
N GLU A 234 -14.54 -20.97 12.18
CA GLU A 234 -15.93 -20.90 12.64
C GLU A 234 -16.87 -20.45 11.49
N ARG A 235 -16.54 -19.36 10.79
CA ARG A 235 -17.30 -18.85 9.64
C ARG A 235 -17.31 -19.82 8.46
N PHE A 236 -16.16 -20.36 8.08
CA PHE A 236 -16.04 -21.31 6.98
C PHE A 236 -16.90 -22.57 7.23
N LEU A 237 -16.86 -23.11 8.46
CA LEU A 237 -17.71 -24.23 8.85
C LEU A 237 -19.18 -23.84 8.94
N ALA A 238 -19.52 -22.64 9.41
CA ALA A 238 -20.89 -22.15 9.44
C ALA A 238 -21.50 -22.13 8.03
N VAL A 239 -20.81 -21.55 7.02
CA VAL A 239 -21.26 -21.59 5.61
C VAL A 239 -21.44 -23.03 5.13
N ARG A 240 -20.45 -23.92 5.37
CA ARG A 240 -20.50 -25.30 4.85
C ARG A 240 -21.47 -26.23 5.59
N ILE A 241 -22.04 -25.82 6.73
CA ILE A 241 -22.97 -26.62 7.54
C ILE A 241 -24.40 -26.04 7.52
N LEU A 242 -24.53 -24.72 7.58
CA LEU A 242 -25.82 -24.01 7.67
C LEU A 242 -26.29 -23.46 6.30
N GLY A 243 -25.39 -23.37 5.30
CA GLY A 243 -25.73 -22.90 3.97
C GLY A 243 -26.15 -21.44 3.95
N ASP A 244 -27.25 -21.17 3.24
CA ASP A 244 -27.68 -19.82 2.86
C ASP A 244 -27.91 -18.89 4.06
N GLU A 245 -28.46 -19.39 5.18
CA GLU A 245 -28.65 -18.59 6.42
C GLU A 245 -27.32 -18.01 6.93
N ALA A 246 -26.22 -18.77 6.84
CA ALA A 246 -24.90 -18.29 7.22
C ALA A 246 -24.29 -17.36 6.16
N VAL A 247 -24.60 -17.54 4.88
CA VAL A 247 -24.18 -16.63 3.80
C VAL A 247 -24.86 -15.27 3.97
N GLU A 248 -26.18 -15.22 4.17
CA GLU A 248 -26.95 -14.00 4.43
C GLU A 248 -26.46 -13.28 5.69
N SER A 249 -26.26 -14.02 6.80
CA SER A 249 -25.77 -13.46 8.06
C SER A 249 -24.38 -12.83 7.90
N LEU A 250 -23.47 -13.51 7.19
CA LEU A 250 -22.16 -12.97 6.86
C LEU A 250 -22.27 -11.77 5.90
N PHE A 251 -23.13 -11.82 4.89
CA PHE A 251 -23.31 -10.72 3.95
C PHE A 251 -23.64 -9.41 4.70
N GLN A 252 -24.55 -9.45 5.68
CA GLN A 252 -24.84 -8.28 6.52
C GLN A 252 -23.63 -7.80 7.34
N GLU A 253 -22.78 -8.70 7.84
CA GLU A 253 -21.53 -8.34 8.54
C GLU A 253 -20.53 -7.67 7.59
N TYR A 254 -20.36 -8.21 6.37
CA TYR A 254 -19.38 -7.74 5.40
C TYR A 254 -19.83 -6.47 4.67
N ARG A 255 -21.12 -6.33 4.36
CA ARG A 255 -21.75 -5.09 3.92
C ARG A 255 -21.39 -3.94 4.86
N LYS A 256 -21.64 -4.14 6.16
CA LYS A 256 -21.35 -3.13 7.18
C LYS A 256 -19.86 -2.76 7.23
N LYS A 257 -18.94 -3.72 7.05
CA LYS A 257 -17.49 -3.43 6.95
C LYS A 257 -17.17 -2.54 5.75
N VAL A 258 -17.67 -2.92 4.55
CA VAL A 258 -17.43 -2.17 3.32
C VAL A 258 -17.94 -0.74 3.47
N GLU A 259 -19.20 -0.55 3.86
CA GLU A 259 -19.82 0.76 4.11
C GLU A 259 -19.00 1.59 5.13
N GLN A 260 -18.56 0.99 6.25
CA GLN A 260 -17.80 1.69 7.30
C GLN A 260 -16.39 2.15 6.93
N GLU A 261 -15.81 1.63 5.84
CA GLU A 261 -14.51 2.08 5.33
C GLU A 261 -14.64 3.26 4.34
N PHE A 262 -15.86 3.58 3.89
CA PHE A 262 -16.20 4.88 3.29
C PHE A 262 -16.80 5.81 4.35
N PHE A 263 -17.95 5.45 4.91
CA PHE A 263 -18.78 6.23 5.82
C PHE A 263 -18.88 5.58 7.22
N PRO A 264 -18.00 5.93 8.17
CA PRO A 264 -18.11 5.41 9.54
C PRO A 264 -19.31 6.00 10.29
N GLU A 265 -19.86 5.25 11.26
CA GLU A 265 -20.96 5.71 12.14
C GLU A 265 -20.64 7.01 12.92
N ARG A 266 -19.35 7.35 13.07
CA ARG A 266 -18.86 8.55 13.75
C ARG A 266 -17.56 9.03 13.10
N GLY A 267 -17.44 10.35 12.93
CA GLY A 267 -16.28 11.01 12.32
C GLY A 267 -16.54 11.42 10.87
N HIS A 268 -15.46 11.75 10.16
CA HIS A 268 -15.49 12.05 8.74
C HIS A 268 -15.29 10.77 7.91
N GLY A 269 -15.56 10.86 6.60
CA GLY A 269 -15.27 9.77 5.65
C GLY A 269 -13.81 9.30 5.73
N LYS A 270 -13.58 7.99 5.61
CA LYS A 270 -12.24 7.38 5.77
C LYS A 270 -11.53 7.06 4.46
N LEU A 271 -12.29 6.74 3.41
CA LEU A 271 -11.81 6.32 2.08
C LEU A 271 -10.81 5.13 2.07
N ARG A 272 -11.05 4.11 2.88
CA ARG A 272 -10.14 2.95 3.03
C ARG A 272 -10.45 1.84 2.03
N LEU A 273 -10.09 2.12 0.77
CA LEU A 273 -10.38 1.26 -0.38
C LEU A 273 -9.75 -0.14 -0.24
N GLN A 274 -8.55 -0.24 0.35
CA GLN A 274 -7.86 -1.52 0.49
C GLN A 274 -8.56 -2.45 1.48
N GLU A 275 -8.97 -1.93 2.63
CA GLU A 275 -9.70 -2.65 3.67
C GLU A 275 -11.08 -3.11 3.18
N ALA A 276 -11.79 -2.24 2.45
CA ALA A 276 -13.06 -2.60 1.82
C ALA A 276 -12.89 -3.72 0.78
N LYS A 277 -11.91 -3.62 -0.14
CA LYS A 277 -11.59 -4.70 -1.09
C LYS A 277 -11.20 -6.00 -0.39
N GLN A 278 -10.41 -5.95 0.69
CA GLN A 278 -10.05 -7.13 1.48
C GLN A 278 -11.27 -7.80 2.12
N ALA A 279 -12.25 -7.01 2.60
CA ALA A 279 -13.49 -7.55 3.15
C ALA A 279 -14.30 -8.31 2.06
N ILE A 280 -14.42 -7.76 0.86
CA ILE A 280 -15.08 -8.41 -0.29
C ILE A 280 -14.38 -9.73 -0.63
N SER A 281 -13.06 -9.72 -0.84
CA SER A 281 -12.29 -10.93 -1.16
C SER A 281 -12.27 -11.98 -0.05
N GLU A 282 -12.42 -11.59 1.22
CA GLU A 282 -12.61 -12.54 2.31
C GLU A 282 -13.98 -13.20 2.25
N PHE A 283 -15.04 -12.43 1.97
CA PHE A 283 -16.41 -12.92 1.82
C PHE A 283 -16.53 -13.90 0.65
N GLU A 284 -16.04 -13.53 -0.54
CA GLU A 284 -16.01 -14.39 -1.73
C GLU A 284 -15.38 -15.76 -1.44
N ARG A 285 -14.20 -15.74 -0.79
CA ARG A 285 -13.44 -16.95 -0.42
C ARG A 285 -14.14 -17.82 0.63
N LEU A 286 -14.99 -17.23 1.48
CA LEU A 286 -15.74 -17.98 2.50
C LEU A 286 -17.02 -18.58 1.92
N THR A 287 -17.76 -17.80 1.13
CA THR A 287 -19.12 -18.13 0.70
C THR A 287 -19.19 -18.81 -0.67
N GLU A 288 -18.31 -18.45 -1.61
CA GLU A 288 -18.40 -18.82 -3.03
C GLU A 288 -19.76 -18.42 -3.66
N SER A 289 -20.46 -17.45 -3.08
CA SER A 289 -21.80 -17.02 -3.50
C SER A 289 -21.73 -15.83 -4.46
N VAL A 290 -22.04 -16.06 -5.74
CA VAL A 290 -21.96 -15.03 -6.79
C VAL A 290 -22.90 -13.84 -6.52
N PRO A 291 -24.23 -14.01 -6.25
CA PRO A 291 -25.14 -12.86 -6.10
C PRO A 291 -24.74 -11.94 -4.95
N PHE A 292 -24.44 -12.49 -3.76
CA PHE A 292 -24.01 -11.68 -2.61
C PHE A 292 -22.60 -11.08 -2.77
N SER A 293 -21.73 -11.69 -3.59
CA SER A 293 -20.42 -11.10 -3.88
C SER A 293 -20.55 -9.93 -4.85
N LEU A 294 -21.36 -10.07 -5.90
CA LEU A 294 -21.71 -8.98 -6.82
C LEU A 294 -22.38 -7.83 -6.06
N GLU A 295 -23.33 -8.12 -5.17
CA GLU A 295 -23.97 -7.12 -4.31
C GLU A 295 -22.95 -6.33 -3.45
N LEU A 296 -21.95 -6.99 -2.84
CA LEU A 296 -20.90 -6.28 -2.09
C LEU A 296 -20.00 -5.41 -2.98
N LYS A 297 -19.71 -5.86 -4.21
CA LYS A 297 -18.96 -5.07 -5.20
C LYS A 297 -19.77 -3.86 -5.65
N LEU A 298 -21.06 -4.02 -5.88
CA LEU A 298 -21.96 -2.93 -6.27
C LEU A 298 -22.09 -1.90 -5.15
N ILE A 299 -22.29 -2.34 -3.89
CA ILE A 299 -22.27 -1.46 -2.71
C ILE A 299 -20.94 -0.69 -2.62
N TYR A 300 -19.80 -1.31 -2.93
CA TYR A 300 -18.50 -0.62 -2.95
C TYR A 300 -18.45 0.51 -4.00
N VAL A 301 -18.95 0.27 -5.22
CA VAL A 301 -19.01 1.30 -6.28
C VAL A 301 -20.02 2.40 -5.92
N GLU A 302 -21.22 2.03 -5.46
CA GLU A 302 -22.25 2.97 -4.98
C GLU A 302 -21.72 3.90 -3.88
N ASN A 303 -21.02 3.34 -2.89
CA ASN A 303 -20.39 4.12 -1.81
C ASN A 303 -19.30 5.05 -2.36
N GLY A 304 -18.57 4.67 -3.41
CA GLY A 304 -17.58 5.55 -4.04
C GLY A 304 -18.22 6.73 -4.77
N VAL A 305 -19.27 6.49 -5.54
CA VAL A 305 -20.04 7.57 -6.20
C VAL A 305 -20.61 8.51 -5.13
N ASP A 306 -21.29 7.97 -4.13
CA ASP A 306 -21.88 8.76 -3.03
C ASP A 306 -20.81 9.49 -2.19
N PHE A 307 -19.58 8.95 -2.07
CA PHE A 307 -18.46 9.63 -1.41
C PHE A 307 -18.01 10.86 -2.20
N THR A 308 -17.88 10.74 -3.53
CA THR A 308 -17.55 11.89 -4.40
C THR A 308 -18.63 12.97 -4.33
N LEU A 309 -19.91 12.57 -4.40
CA LEU A 309 -21.04 13.50 -4.26
C LEU A 309 -21.09 14.19 -2.88
N SER A 310 -20.51 13.56 -1.85
CA SER A 310 -20.46 14.09 -0.47
C SER A 310 -19.24 14.98 -0.18
N TYR A 311 -18.10 14.71 -0.80
CA TYR A 311 -16.80 15.32 -0.45
C TYR A 311 -16.09 16.06 -1.59
N GLY A 312 -16.61 15.98 -2.83
CA GLY A 312 -15.99 16.53 -4.03
C GLY A 312 -15.10 15.53 -4.77
N ASP A 313 -14.47 15.98 -5.85
CA ASP A 313 -13.55 15.16 -6.63
C ASP A 313 -12.34 14.70 -5.78
N ILE A 314 -11.96 13.43 -5.94
CA ILE A 314 -10.88 12.79 -5.18
C ILE A 314 -9.57 12.78 -5.99
N ASP A 315 -9.28 11.69 -6.69
CA ASP A 315 -8.15 11.54 -7.59
C ASP A 315 -8.45 10.45 -8.65
N GLU A 316 -7.67 10.43 -9.73
CA GLU A 316 -7.75 9.41 -10.80
C GLU A 316 -7.76 7.97 -10.27
N ARG A 317 -7.02 7.74 -9.18
CA ARG A 317 -6.77 6.41 -8.61
C ARG A 317 -8.01 5.84 -7.94
N PHE A 318 -8.71 6.69 -7.21
CA PHE A 318 -10.01 6.41 -6.64
C PHE A 318 -11.03 6.08 -7.74
N TYR A 319 -11.12 6.88 -8.81
CA TYR A 319 -12.08 6.67 -9.90
C TYR A 319 -11.83 5.38 -10.67
N TYR A 320 -10.58 5.08 -11.03
CA TYR A 320 -10.27 3.78 -11.61
C TYR A 320 -10.58 2.63 -10.65
N SER A 321 -10.34 2.79 -9.34
CA SER A 321 -10.70 1.76 -8.36
C SER A 321 -12.20 1.46 -8.32
N MET A 322 -13.05 2.45 -8.60
CA MET A 322 -14.50 2.26 -8.78
C MET A 322 -14.82 1.64 -10.14
N ALA A 323 -14.29 2.18 -11.24
CA ALA A 323 -14.54 1.69 -12.59
C ALA A 323 -14.06 0.24 -12.80
N SER A 324 -12.91 -0.14 -12.23
CA SER A 324 -12.40 -1.51 -12.25
C SER A 324 -13.26 -2.49 -11.44
N MET A 325 -13.85 -2.06 -10.32
CA MET A 325 -14.82 -2.87 -9.59
C MET A 325 -16.13 -2.99 -10.38
N TYR A 326 -16.54 -1.92 -11.05
CA TYR A 326 -17.73 -1.92 -11.91
C TYR A 326 -17.54 -2.84 -13.12
N ALA A 327 -16.37 -2.83 -13.78
CA ALA A 327 -16.03 -3.76 -14.85
C ALA A 327 -16.14 -5.23 -14.42
N ASP A 328 -15.59 -5.59 -13.24
CA ASP A 328 -15.71 -6.94 -12.65
C ASP A 328 -17.17 -7.32 -12.35
N ILE A 329 -18.04 -6.36 -12.01
CA ILE A 329 -19.49 -6.59 -11.92
C ILE A 329 -20.09 -6.86 -13.31
N ILE A 330 -19.79 -6.04 -14.31
CA ILE A 330 -20.31 -6.21 -15.67
C ILE A 330 -19.85 -7.55 -16.27
N ASP A 331 -18.61 -7.96 -16.05
CA ASP A 331 -18.09 -9.27 -16.46
C ASP A 331 -18.90 -10.41 -15.83
N GLN A 332 -19.17 -10.38 -14.52
CA GLN A 332 -20.00 -11.40 -13.84
C GLN A 332 -21.46 -11.43 -14.34
N VAL A 333 -22.08 -10.27 -14.57
CA VAL A 333 -23.41 -10.16 -15.21
C VAL A 333 -23.40 -10.73 -16.64
N ASN A 334 -22.29 -10.55 -17.33
CA ASN A 334 -22.05 -11.07 -18.67
C ASN A 334 -21.69 -12.57 -18.69
N GLU A 335 -21.29 -13.20 -17.59
CA GLU A 335 -21.07 -14.66 -17.50
C GLU A 335 -22.38 -15.46 -17.27
N ASP A 336 -23.19 -15.09 -16.27
CA ASP A 336 -24.49 -15.67 -15.86
C ASP A 336 -24.73 -17.21 -16.03
N GLU A 337 -25.40 -17.80 -17.04
CA GLU A 337 -25.80 -17.35 -18.39
C GLU A 337 -27.27 -16.88 -18.56
N THR A 338 -28.06 -16.82 -17.49
CA THR A 338 -29.54 -16.87 -17.43
C THR A 338 -30.30 -15.54 -17.32
N ALA A 339 -29.60 -14.41 -17.29
CA ALA A 339 -30.09 -13.04 -17.03
C ALA A 339 -30.55 -12.75 -15.60
N VAL A 340 -30.54 -13.73 -14.69
CA VAL A 340 -30.98 -13.55 -13.29
C VAL A 340 -30.19 -12.45 -12.58
N LEU A 341 -28.87 -12.37 -12.79
CA LEU A 341 -28.04 -11.31 -12.19
C LEU A 341 -28.33 -9.94 -12.82
N PHE A 342 -28.68 -9.90 -14.11
CA PHE A 342 -29.06 -8.65 -14.75
C PHE A 342 -30.41 -8.15 -14.23
N ASP A 343 -31.44 -9.00 -14.26
CA ASP A 343 -32.79 -8.69 -13.77
C ASP A 343 -32.80 -8.28 -12.28
N GLU A 344 -31.85 -8.76 -11.46
CA GLU A 344 -31.71 -8.39 -10.05
C GLU A 344 -31.03 -7.02 -9.82
N PHE A 345 -30.10 -6.62 -10.71
CA PHE A 345 -29.23 -5.45 -10.47
C PHE A 345 -29.36 -4.30 -11.50
N GLU A 346 -30.11 -4.46 -12.60
CA GLU A 346 -30.28 -3.48 -13.70
C GLU A 346 -30.49 -2.03 -13.19
N GLU A 347 -31.54 -1.78 -12.39
CA GLU A 347 -31.87 -0.43 -11.91
C GLU A 347 -30.72 0.24 -11.14
N ARG A 348 -29.88 -0.55 -10.45
CA ARG A 348 -28.75 -0.03 -9.64
C ARG A 348 -27.49 0.13 -10.48
N LEU A 349 -27.27 -0.73 -11.47
CA LEU A 349 -26.20 -0.57 -12.45
C LEU A 349 -26.40 0.73 -13.24
N GLU A 350 -27.63 0.99 -13.71
CA GLU A 350 -28.00 2.26 -14.36
C GLU A 350 -27.87 3.45 -13.39
N ALA A 351 -28.37 3.32 -12.16
CA ALA A 351 -28.30 4.40 -11.17
C ALA A 351 -26.86 4.80 -10.81
N VAL A 352 -25.90 3.87 -10.79
CA VAL A 352 -24.47 4.18 -10.60
C VAL A 352 -23.94 5.04 -11.74
N VAL A 353 -24.25 4.72 -12.99
CA VAL A 353 -23.86 5.53 -14.16
C VAL A 353 -24.53 6.90 -14.09
N SER A 354 -25.85 6.95 -13.89
CA SER A 354 -26.62 8.20 -13.82
C SER A 354 -26.12 9.14 -12.71
N LYS A 355 -25.89 8.63 -11.49
CA LYS A 355 -25.35 9.41 -10.36
C LYS A 355 -23.94 9.96 -10.60
N SER A 356 -23.16 9.34 -11.50
CA SER A 356 -21.80 9.80 -11.80
C SER A 356 -21.75 10.97 -12.79
N GLU A 357 -22.88 11.36 -13.39
CA GLU A 357 -22.95 12.48 -14.34
C GLU A 357 -22.37 13.76 -13.73
N GLY A 358 -21.38 14.36 -14.40
CA GLY A 358 -20.70 15.58 -13.95
C GLY A 358 -19.57 15.38 -12.93
N ILE A 359 -19.27 14.15 -12.51
CA ILE A 359 -18.02 13.84 -11.79
C ILE A 359 -16.83 13.96 -12.75
N GLY A 360 -15.68 14.45 -12.25
CA GLY A 360 -14.48 14.69 -13.03
C GLY A 360 -13.79 13.43 -13.58
N TRP A 361 -12.56 13.62 -14.08
CA TRP A 361 -11.62 12.54 -14.46
C TRP A 361 -12.11 11.57 -15.56
N GLY A 362 -13.15 11.91 -16.32
CA GLY A 362 -13.76 11.00 -17.31
C GLY A 362 -14.45 9.79 -16.67
N PHE A 363 -14.71 9.85 -15.36
CA PHE A 363 -15.25 8.72 -14.60
C PHE A 363 -16.64 8.31 -15.07
N HIS A 364 -17.52 9.28 -15.35
CA HIS A 364 -18.83 9.03 -15.92
C HIS A 364 -18.75 8.32 -17.27
N ASP A 365 -17.91 8.83 -18.18
CA ASP A 365 -17.77 8.30 -19.53
C ASP A 365 -17.27 6.84 -19.50
N ASN A 366 -16.34 6.53 -18.59
CA ASN A 366 -15.83 5.18 -18.36
C ASN A 366 -16.93 4.23 -17.83
N LEU A 367 -17.69 4.64 -16.80
CA LEU A 367 -18.80 3.84 -16.29
C LEU A 367 -19.90 3.63 -17.35
N ALA A 368 -20.19 4.64 -18.17
CA ALA A 368 -21.15 4.54 -19.27
C ALA A 368 -20.67 3.60 -20.38
N GLU A 369 -19.39 3.64 -20.75
CA GLU A 369 -18.78 2.71 -21.72
C GLU A 369 -18.75 1.26 -21.20
N LEU A 370 -18.52 1.05 -19.89
CA LEU A 370 -18.63 -0.26 -19.26
C LEU A 370 -20.07 -0.77 -19.20
N HIS A 371 -21.04 0.07 -18.81
CA HIS A 371 -22.45 -0.30 -18.77
C HIS A 371 -22.97 -0.67 -20.17
N ALA A 372 -22.53 0.04 -21.22
CA ALA A 372 -22.86 -0.28 -22.60
C ALA A 372 -22.34 -1.66 -23.10
N GLN A 373 -21.50 -2.35 -22.32
CA GLN A 373 -21.01 -3.70 -22.61
C GLN A 373 -21.86 -4.81 -21.97
N ILE A 374 -22.90 -4.48 -21.20
CA ILE A 374 -23.84 -5.48 -20.68
C ILE A 374 -24.51 -6.20 -21.86
N ARG A 375 -24.51 -7.54 -21.85
CA ARG A 375 -25.05 -8.37 -22.96
C ARG A 375 -26.58 -8.43 -23.06
N TRP A 376 -27.26 -7.83 -22.09
CA TRP A 376 -28.69 -7.97 -21.84
C TRP A 376 -29.52 -6.71 -22.16
N ILE A 377 -28.86 -5.57 -22.43
CA ILE A 377 -29.46 -4.26 -22.78
C ILE A 377 -29.62 -4.04 -24.29
#